data_AF-A0A523X443-F1
#
_entry.id   AF-A0A523X443-F1
#
_cell.length_a   1.000
_cell.length_b   1.000
_cell.length_c   1.000
_cell.angle_alpha   90.00
_cell.angle_beta   90.00
_cell.angle_gamma   90.00
#
_symmetry.space_group_name_H-M   'P 1'
#
loop_
_entity.id
_entity.type
_entity.pdbx_description
1 polymer ?
#
loop_
_entity_poly.entity_id
_entity_poly.type
_entity_poly.pdbx_seq_one_letter_code
_entity_poly.pdbx_strand_id
1 'polypeptide(L)'
;MNHTAETNRNKLVQFLGKPPEEFTKQDLIRFIQETKIEMVNLRCVGGDGRLKTLNFVITAKAQLDRLLSMGERVDGSSLLPYIDAASSDLYVIPRYKTAYVNPFSPIPTLDILCSYYTNAGIPLPSSPENIVRKAHESLKSSSGLTLEAMGELEYYVLYNRQPFYPTVAEKGYQESSPFSKWEGLRCEAMQAIAQAGGRLKYGHQEVGYIREEDQEMEQHEIEFLPVPLEDAADQIVIARWILRTIGYKHGVTISFAPKISVGHAGSGLHIHTRLVKDGKNMMIEGNELSNIARKAIAGYLTLAPSLTAFGNTVPTSFLRLVPHQEAPTSICWGHSSRSTLVRVPLGWLNVKDMVRDANPQMSEESLEFSDSQTVEFRCPDGSANIHLLLAGLAVAARHGLEMKDALELADELHVDIFSPEHKGIQERLPQLPTS
;
A
#
# COMPACT_ATOMS: atom_id res chain seq x y z
N MET A 1 -14.73 -9.31 -26.67
CA MET A 1 -14.33 -8.07 -25.97
C MET A 1 -13.83 -8.49 -24.60
N ASN A 2 -12.72 -7.92 -24.13
CA ASN A 2 -12.12 -8.32 -22.86
C ASN A 2 -13.01 -7.76 -21.72
N HIS A 3 -13.89 -8.58 -21.13
CA HIS A 3 -14.89 -8.14 -20.13
C HIS A 3 -14.26 -7.44 -18.90
N THR A 4 -12.98 -7.66 -18.66
CA THR A 4 -12.14 -6.98 -17.67
C THR A 4 -11.92 -5.49 -17.94
N ALA A 5 -11.99 -5.03 -19.19
CA ALA A 5 -11.78 -3.63 -19.54
C ALA A 5 -13.00 -2.76 -19.23
N GLU A 6 -14.23 -3.29 -19.38
CA GLU A 6 -15.47 -2.52 -19.22
C GLU A 6 -15.75 -2.12 -17.76
N THR A 7 -15.42 -3.01 -16.82
CA THR A 7 -15.62 -2.80 -15.38
C THR A 7 -14.48 -2.04 -14.71
N ASN A 8 -13.35 -1.83 -15.39
CA ASN A 8 -12.21 -1.08 -14.88
C ASN A 8 -12.58 0.40 -14.71
N ARG A 9 -12.16 1.04 -13.61
CA ARG A 9 -12.46 2.46 -13.34
C ARG A 9 -11.45 3.43 -13.97
N ASN A 10 -10.29 2.95 -14.40
CA ASN A 10 -9.33 3.75 -15.16
C ASN A 10 -9.83 3.94 -16.60
N LYS A 11 -10.09 5.20 -16.97
CA LYS A 11 -10.64 5.58 -18.28
C LYS A 11 -9.76 5.20 -19.47
N LEU A 12 -8.43 5.13 -19.29
CA LEU A 12 -7.52 4.71 -20.36
C LEU A 12 -7.66 3.22 -20.62
N VAL A 13 -7.78 2.40 -19.58
CA VAL A 13 -8.01 0.95 -19.72
C VAL A 13 -9.33 0.70 -20.47
N GLN A 14 -10.40 1.40 -20.08
CA GLN A 14 -11.70 1.31 -20.75
C GLN A 14 -11.61 1.71 -22.24
N PHE A 15 -10.95 2.83 -22.53
CA PHE A 15 -10.84 3.35 -23.89
C PHE A 15 -9.94 2.49 -24.79
N LEU A 16 -8.80 2.03 -24.27
CA LEU A 16 -7.81 1.28 -25.04
C LEU A 16 -8.13 -0.22 -25.12
N GLY A 17 -8.94 -0.75 -24.20
CA GLY A 17 -9.33 -2.15 -24.15
C GLY A 17 -8.18 -3.11 -23.81
N LYS A 18 -7.11 -2.61 -23.18
CA LYS A 18 -5.89 -3.36 -22.86
C LYS A 18 -5.33 -2.97 -21.49
N PRO A 19 -4.50 -3.83 -20.86
CA PRO A 19 -4.01 -3.58 -19.52
C PRO A 19 -2.92 -2.47 -19.51
N PRO A 20 -2.71 -1.77 -18.37
CA PRO A 20 -1.79 -0.64 -18.30
C PRO A 20 -0.35 -0.96 -18.68
N GLU A 21 0.11 -2.19 -18.45
CA GLU A 21 1.46 -2.67 -18.77
C GLU A 21 1.77 -2.59 -20.27
N GLU A 22 0.74 -2.59 -21.12
CA GLU A 22 0.85 -2.53 -22.58
C GLU A 22 0.67 -1.11 -23.14
N PHE A 23 0.53 -0.09 -22.29
CA PHE A 23 0.36 1.29 -22.74
C PHE A 23 1.62 1.81 -23.43
N THR A 24 1.43 2.38 -24.62
CA THR A 24 2.50 3.00 -25.42
C THR A 24 2.30 4.51 -25.50
N LYS A 25 3.35 5.23 -25.93
CA LYS A 25 3.25 6.66 -26.24
C LYS A 25 2.10 6.97 -27.20
N GLN A 26 1.94 6.15 -28.24
CA GLN A 26 0.92 6.33 -29.26
C GLN A 26 -0.49 6.17 -28.69
N ASP A 27 -0.68 5.24 -27.75
CA ASP A 27 -1.96 5.08 -27.04
C ASP A 27 -2.31 6.32 -26.23
N LEU A 28 -1.34 6.86 -25.48
CA LEU A 28 -1.55 8.06 -24.67
C LEU A 28 -1.85 9.27 -25.55
N ILE A 29 -1.11 9.48 -26.64
CA ILE A 29 -1.38 10.56 -27.60
C ILE A 29 -2.79 10.41 -28.18
N ARG A 30 -3.15 9.20 -28.61
CA ARG A 30 -4.49 8.91 -29.17
C ARG A 30 -5.58 9.21 -28.14
N PHE A 31 -5.44 8.70 -26.93
CA PHE A 31 -6.39 8.93 -25.83
C PHE A 31 -6.54 10.43 -25.55
N ILE A 32 -5.43 11.17 -25.40
CA ILE A 32 -5.42 12.61 -25.14
C ILE A 32 -6.19 13.37 -26.24
N GLN A 33 -5.94 13.05 -27.51
CA GLN A 33 -6.57 13.73 -28.64
C GLN A 33 -8.06 13.42 -28.77
N GLU A 34 -8.45 12.13 -28.68
CA GLU A 34 -9.84 11.71 -28.86
C GLU A 34 -10.73 12.09 -27.67
N THR A 35 -10.17 12.13 -26.45
CA THR A 35 -10.91 12.51 -25.23
C THR A 35 -10.76 13.98 -24.85
N LYS A 36 -10.06 14.77 -25.67
CA LYS A 36 -9.84 16.22 -25.47
C LYS A 36 -9.21 16.55 -24.11
N ILE A 37 -8.19 15.81 -23.72
CA ILE A 37 -7.33 16.18 -22.59
C ILE A 37 -6.53 17.42 -22.97
N GLU A 38 -6.53 18.43 -22.10
CA GLU A 38 -5.91 19.74 -22.33
C GLU A 38 -4.57 19.88 -21.59
N MET A 39 -4.34 19.09 -20.54
CA MET A 39 -3.14 19.16 -19.71
C MET A 39 -2.56 17.78 -19.43
N VAL A 40 -1.23 17.68 -19.36
CA VAL A 40 -0.50 16.51 -18.85
C VAL A 40 0.26 16.93 -17.60
N ASN A 41 0.18 16.10 -16.56
CA ASN A 41 0.99 16.27 -15.36
C ASN A 41 2.01 15.15 -15.27
N LEU A 42 3.28 15.52 -15.21
CA LEU A 42 4.33 14.59 -14.80
C LEU A 42 4.43 14.63 -13.28
N ARG A 43 4.32 13.47 -12.65
CA ARG A 43 4.32 13.34 -11.19
C ARG A 43 5.46 12.44 -10.74
N CYS A 44 6.12 12.80 -9.65
CA CYS A 44 7.20 12.00 -9.09
C CYS A 44 7.11 12.00 -7.56
N VAL A 45 7.69 10.98 -6.93
CA VAL A 45 7.72 10.91 -5.47
C VAL A 45 8.97 11.64 -4.98
N GLY A 46 8.80 12.61 -4.10
CA GLY A 46 9.91 13.30 -3.44
C GLY A 46 10.51 12.46 -2.32
N GLY A 47 11.68 12.87 -1.82
CA GLY A 47 12.33 12.21 -0.69
C GLY A 47 11.56 12.33 0.63
N ASP A 48 10.60 13.27 0.69
CA ASP A 48 9.62 13.42 1.76
C ASP A 48 8.41 12.45 1.64
N GLY A 49 8.42 11.56 0.64
CA GLY A 49 7.36 10.61 0.36
C GLY A 49 6.09 11.25 -0.22
N ARG A 50 6.12 12.54 -0.58
CA ARG A 50 4.98 13.24 -1.15
C ARG A 50 5.05 13.27 -2.67
N LEU A 51 3.87 13.26 -3.29
CA LEU A 51 3.75 13.42 -4.74
C LEU A 51 4.08 14.87 -5.13
N LYS A 52 5.03 15.02 -6.05
CA LYS A 52 5.46 16.28 -6.68
C LYS A 52 4.87 16.35 -8.08
N THR A 53 4.71 17.53 -8.66
CA THR A 53 3.97 17.70 -9.91
C THR A 53 4.56 18.81 -10.77
N LEU A 54 4.67 18.51 -12.07
CA LEU A 54 4.94 19.47 -13.15
C LEU A 54 3.72 19.48 -14.07
N ASN A 55 3.16 20.65 -14.32
CA ASN A 55 1.97 20.83 -15.15
C ASN A 55 2.36 21.29 -16.56
N PHE A 56 1.78 20.65 -17.59
CA PHE A 56 2.04 20.98 -18.99
C PHE A 56 0.73 21.17 -19.74
N VAL A 57 0.40 22.41 -20.09
CA VAL A 57 -0.69 22.69 -21.03
C VAL A 57 -0.26 22.22 -22.43
N ILE A 58 -1.13 21.44 -23.06
CA ILE A 58 -0.88 20.92 -24.41
C ILE A 58 -1.22 22.02 -25.41
N THR A 59 -0.19 22.66 -25.98
CA THR A 59 -0.38 23.71 -27.00
C THR A 59 -0.09 23.23 -28.42
N ALA A 60 0.65 22.13 -28.57
CA ALA A 60 0.93 21.51 -29.86
C ALA A 60 1.19 20.00 -29.76
N LYS A 61 0.83 19.24 -30.81
CA LYS A 61 1.11 17.80 -30.89
C LYS A 61 2.61 17.48 -30.77
N ALA A 62 3.48 18.31 -31.35
CA ALA A 62 4.92 18.14 -31.27
C ALA A 62 5.47 18.32 -29.84
N GLN A 63 4.88 19.24 -29.07
CA GLN A 63 5.22 19.44 -27.66
C GLN A 63 4.85 18.19 -26.84
N LEU A 64 3.63 17.67 -27.03
CA LEU A 64 3.17 16.45 -26.36
C LEU A 64 4.04 15.24 -26.71
N ASP A 65 4.37 15.06 -27.99
CA ASP A 65 5.23 13.95 -28.44
C ASP A 65 6.63 14.04 -27.80
N ARG A 66 7.22 15.24 -27.74
CA ARG A 66 8.51 15.48 -27.07
C ARG A 66 8.42 15.18 -25.57
N LEU A 67 7.40 15.69 -24.89
CA LEU A 67 7.19 15.50 -23.44
C LEU A 67 7.11 14.01 -23.09
N LEU A 68 6.29 13.26 -23.83
CA LEU A 68 6.16 11.81 -23.59
C LEU A 68 7.44 11.05 -23.95
N SER A 69 8.18 11.48 -24.99
CA SER A 69 9.39 10.79 -25.43
C SER A 69 10.61 11.04 -24.56
N MET A 70 10.77 12.26 -24.02
CA MET A 70 12.00 12.68 -23.35
C MET A 70 11.80 13.13 -21.90
N GLY A 71 10.56 13.20 -21.42
CA GLY A 71 10.26 13.74 -20.09
C GLY A 71 10.65 15.20 -19.95
N GLU A 72 11.09 15.60 -18.76
CA GLU A 72 11.59 16.95 -18.48
C GLU A 72 12.73 16.92 -17.45
N ARG A 73 13.51 18.01 -17.39
CA ARG A 73 14.54 18.24 -16.38
C ARG A 73 13.96 18.78 -15.07
N VAL A 74 14.56 18.41 -13.96
CA VAL A 74 14.21 18.88 -12.62
C VAL A 74 15.45 19.13 -11.78
N ASP A 75 15.32 20.03 -10.80
CA ASP A 75 16.28 20.17 -9.71
C ASP A 75 16.05 19.06 -8.67
N GLY A 76 16.90 18.04 -8.73
CA GLY A 76 16.90 16.89 -7.85
C GLY A 76 17.20 17.22 -6.40
N SER A 77 18.00 18.25 -6.11
CA SER A 77 18.33 18.63 -4.73
C SER A 77 17.12 19.18 -3.96
N SER A 78 16.21 19.84 -4.68
CA SER A 78 14.94 20.32 -4.14
C SER A 78 13.89 19.21 -3.95
N LEU A 79 14.00 18.11 -4.70
CA LEU A 79 13.04 17.00 -4.65
C LEU A 79 13.49 15.87 -3.73
N LEU A 80 14.80 15.63 -3.65
CA LEU A 80 15.45 14.53 -2.97
C LEU A 80 16.56 15.12 -2.07
N PRO A 81 16.34 15.24 -0.74
CA PRO A 81 17.24 15.96 0.16
C PRO A 81 18.62 15.31 0.32
N TYR A 82 18.79 14.09 -0.17
CA TYR A 82 20.04 13.32 -0.16
C TYR A 82 20.83 13.42 -1.48
N ILE A 83 20.39 14.26 -2.43
CA ILE A 83 21.13 14.56 -3.66
C ILE A 83 21.95 15.83 -3.46
N ASP A 84 23.24 15.75 -3.75
CA ASP A 84 24.16 16.89 -3.69
C ASP A 84 23.79 17.93 -4.75
N ALA A 85 23.84 19.22 -4.38
CA ALA A 85 23.55 20.34 -5.26
C ALA A 85 24.43 20.38 -6.51
N ALA A 86 25.68 19.90 -6.43
CA ALA A 86 26.59 19.81 -7.58
C ALA A 86 26.19 18.73 -8.59
N SER A 87 25.28 17.82 -8.22
CA SER A 87 24.78 16.71 -9.04
C SER A 87 23.26 16.77 -9.21
N SER A 88 22.66 17.96 -9.06
CA SER A 88 21.21 18.09 -8.87
C SER A 88 20.38 17.99 -10.15
N ASP A 89 20.94 18.27 -11.33
CA ASP A 89 20.19 18.16 -12.58
C ASP A 89 19.83 16.70 -12.89
N LEU A 90 18.52 16.40 -12.79
CA LEU A 90 17.95 15.10 -13.08
C LEU A 90 16.91 15.19 -14.20
N TYR A 91 16.56 14.05 -14.77
CA TYR A 91 15.40 13.92 -15.66
C TYR A 91 14.28 13.15 -14.97
N VAL A 92 13.04 13.53 -15.24
CA VAL A 92 11.84 12.75 -14.90
C VAL A 92 11.21 12.21 -16.17
N ILE A 93 11.15 10.88 -16.28
CA ILE A 93 10.69 10.19 -17.50
C ILE A 93 9.35 9.50 -17.20
N PRO A 94 8.28 9.73 -18.00
CA PRO A 94 6.95 9.16 -17.74
C PRO A 94 6.93 7.63 -17.85
N ARG A 95 6.32 6.98 -16.86
CA ARG A 95 5.98 5.54 -16.88
C ARG A 95 4.55 5.37 -17.38
N TYR A 96 4.37 5.08 -18.67
CA TYR A 96 3.04 5.07 -19.30
C TYR A 96 2.00 4.19 -18.61
N LYS A 97 2.42 3.04 -18.03
CA LYS A 97 1.52 2.14 -17.28
C LYS A 97 0.82 2.79 -16.08
N THR A 98 1.32 3.93 -15.62
CA THR A 98 0.78 4.66 -14.45
C THR A 98 -0.18 5.79 -14.85
N ALA A 99 -0.50 5.93 -16.14
CA ALA A 99 -1.32 7.02 -16.63
C ALA A 99 -2.78 6.90 -16.17
N TYR A 100 -3.34 7.99 -15.64
CA TYR A 100 -4.75 8.08 -15.27
C TYR A 100 -5.30 9.50 -15.49
N VAL A 101 -6.61 9.60 -15.73
CA VAL A 101 -7.28 10.91 -15.77
C VAL A 101 -7.43 11.42 -14.36
N ASN A 102 -6.94 12.63 -14.10
CA ASN A 102 -6.99 13.24 -12.78
C ASN A 102 -8.46 13.43 -12.33
N PRO A 103 -8.88 12.85 -11.18
CA PRO A 103 -10.28 12.89 -10.76
C PRO A 103 -10.71 14.23 -10.14
N PHE A 104 -9.78 15.15 -9.89
CA PHE A 104 -10.04 16.42 -9.20
C PHE A 104 -9.80 17.65 -10.07
N SER A 105 -9.03 17.52 -11.14
CA SER A 105 -8.66 18.67 -11.97
C SER A 105 -9.89 19.22 -12.71
N PRO A 106 -10.18 20.53 -12.62
CA PRO A 106 -11.26 21.14 -13.39
C PRO A 106 -10.94 21.20 -14.89
N ILE A 107 -9.65 21.22 -15.24
CA ILE A 107 -9.16 21.12 -16.62
C ILE A 107 -8.99 19.64 -16.94
N PRO A 108 -9.51 19.12 -18.08
CA PRO A 108 -9.26 17.73 -18.47
C PRO A 108 -7.76 17.41 -18.48
N THR A 109 -7.32 16.59 -17.53
CA THR A 109 -5.89 16.39 -17.24
C THR A 109 -5.54 14.91 -17.16
N LEU A 110 -4.42 14.53 -17.79
CA LEU A 110 -3.81 13.21 -17.65
C LEU A 110 -2.60 13.30 -16.70
N ASP A 111 -2.63 12.54 -15.62
CA ASP A 111 -1.50 12.40 -14.70
C ASP A 111 -0.70 11.14 -15.03
N ILE A 112 0.63 11.22 -14.96
CA ILE A 112 1.54 10.09 -15.20
C ILE A 112 2.65 10.13 -14.16
N LEU A 113 2.91 9.01 -13.47
CA LEU A 113 4.09 8.90 -12.60
C LEU A 113 5.36 8.76 -13.42
N CYS A 114 6.46 9.32 -12.92
CA CYS A 114 7.75 9.35 -13.58
C CYS A 114 8.83 8.61 -12.77
N SER A 115 9.82 8.10 -13.48
CA SER A 115 11.10 7.64 -12.91
C SER A 115 12.15 8.74 -12.99
N TYR A 116 13.09 8.75 -12.05
CA TYR A 116 14.23 9.66 -12.07
C TYR A 116 15.41 9.06 -12.81
N TYR A 117 16.08 9.89 -13.60
CA TYR A 117 17.31 9.55 -14.31
C TYR A 117 18.37 10.62 -14.02
N THR A 118 19.62 10.18 -13.96
CA THR A 118 20.79 11.07 -13.83
C THR A 118 21.00 11.88 -15.12
N ASN A 119 21.84 12.91 -15.05
CA ASN A 119 22.28 13.65 -16.25
C ASN A 119 22.94 12.79 -17.33
N ALA A 120 23.47 11.60 -16.97
CA ALA A 120 24.04 10.61 -17.88
C ALA A 120 22.99 9.69 -18.54
N GLY A 121 21.70 9.88 -18.23
CA GLY A 121 20.62 9.08 -18.82
C GLY A 121 20.47 7.67 -18.22
N ILE A 122 21.10 7.39 -17.08
CA ILE A 122 20.90 6.13 -16.34
C ILE A 122 19.90 6.31 -15.20
N PRO A 123 19.10 5.28 -14.85
CA PRO A 123 18.16 5.35 -13.72
C PRO A 123 18.87 5.77 -12.44
N LEU A 124 18.32 6.75 -11.72
CA LEU A 124 18.92 7.27 -10.50
C LEU A 124 18.96 6.16 -9.42
N PRO A 125 20.14 5.73 -8.94
CA PRO A 125 20.21 4.58 -8.02
C PRO A 125 19.49 4.78 -6.68
N SER A 126 19.38 6.03 -6.23
CA SER A 126 18.76 6.44 -4.97
C SER A 126 17.31 6.89 -5.11
N SER A 127 16.71 6.80 -6.31
CA SER A 127 15.31 7.20 -6.47
C SER A 127 14.35 6.19 -5.83
N PRO A 128 13.23 6.64 -5.24
CA PRO A 128 12.32 5.77 -4.52
C PRO A 128 11.84 4.58 -5.35
N GLU A 129 11.41 4.81 -6.59
CA GLU A 129 10.90 3.77 -7.49
C GLU A 129 11.99 2.80 -7.94
N ASN A 130 13.21 3.30 -8.14
CA ASN A 130 14.31 2.47 -8.62
C ASN A 130 14.85 1.55 -7.52
N ILE A 131 14.83 2.00 -6.26
CA ILE A 131 15.22 1.16 -5.12
C ILE A 131 14.28 -0.04 -4.99
N VAL A 132 12.96 0.17 -5.08
CA VAL A 132 11.97 -0.92 -5.05
C VAL A 132 12.22 -1.92 -6.17
N ARG A 133 12.36 -1.43 -7.41
CA ARG A 133 12.66 -2.25 -8.58
C ARG A 133 13.93 -3.08 -8.40
N LYS A 134 15.04 -2.48 -7.95
CA LYS A 134 16.31 -3.20 -7.75
C LYS A 134 16.20 -4.27 -6.66
N ALA A 135 15.49 -4.00 -5.57
CA ALA A 135 15.26 -4.99 -4.52
C ALA A 135 14.40 -6.15 -5.03
N HIS A 136 13.33 -5.85 -5.77
CA HIS A 136 12.44 -6.86 -6.34
C HIS A 136 13.13 -7.71 -7.41
N GLU A 137 13.87 -7.08 -8.33
CA GLU A 137 14.72 -7.77 -9.32
C GLU A 137 15.75 -8.68 -8.65
N SER A 138 16.38 -8.23 -7.57
CA SER A 138 17.35 -9.05 -6.87
C SER A 138 16.73 -10.30 -6.23
N LEU A 139 15.54 -10.20 -5.64
CA LEU A 139 14.80 -11.36 -5.14
C LEU A 139 14.47 -12.33 -6.29
N LYS A 140 14.00 -11.79 -7.42
CA LYS A 140 13.67 -12.59 -8.61
C LYS A 140 14.88 -13.31 -9.18
N SER A 141 16.02 -12.64 -9.30
CA SER A 141 17.24 -13.21 -9.85
C SER A 141 17.82 -14.33 -8.98
N SER A 142 17.71 -14.25 -7.65
CA SER A 142 18.27 -15.28 -6.76
C SER A 142 17.35 -16.47 -6.53
N SER A 143 16.03 -16.28 -6.59
CA SER A 143 15.05 -17.32 -6.21
C SER A 143 14.12 -17.78 -7.35
N GLY A 144 14.00 -17.00 -8.42
CA GLY A 144 12.96 -17.16 -9.44
C GLY A 144 11.55 -16.76 -8.99
N LEU A 145 11.41 -16.16 -7.80
CA LEU A 145 10.14 -15.70 -7.23
C LEU A 145 9.99 -14.18 -7.38
N THR A 146 8.76 -13.71 -7.58
CA THR A 146 8.39 -12.29 -7.46
C THR A 146 7.62 -12.06 -6.17
N LEU A 147 7.65 -10.83 -5.67
CA LEU A 147 6.88 -10.41 -4.51
C LEU A 147 5.73 -9.52 -4.96
N GLU A 148 4.52 -9.87 -4.56
CA GLU A 148 3.38 -8.98 -4.61
C GLU A 148 3.05 -8.48 -3.21
N ALA A 149 2.52 -7.26 -3.13
CA ALA A 149 2.17 -6.63 -1.87
C ALA A 149 0.85 -5.86 -1.95
N MET A 150 0.23 -5.64 -0.79
CA MET A 150 -0.84 -4.66 -0.59
C MET A 150 -0.70 -4.00 0.78
N GLY A 151 -1.33 -2.83 0.93
CA GLY A 151 -1.37 -2.12 2.20
C GLY A 151 -2.78 -2.07 2.78
N GLU A 152 -2.90 -2.11 4.09
CA GLU A 152 -4.06 -1.66 4.86
C GLU A 152 -3.74 -0.24 5.34
N LEU A 153 -4.36 0.77 4.72
CA LEU A 153 -4.05 2.17 4.98
C LEU A 153 -5.04 2.75 5.99
N GLU A 154 -4.65 2.77 7.26
CA GLU A 154 -5.42 3.40 8.33
C GLU A 154 -5.15 4.92 8.39
N TYR A 155 -6.20 5.69 8.72
CA TYR A 155 -6.13 7.14 8.88
C TYR A 155 -7.27 7.66 9.76
N TYR A 156 -7.06 8.83 10.34
CA TYR A 156 -8.11 9.58 11.04
C TYR A 156 -8.66 10.71 10.17
N VAL A 157 -9.98 10.91 10.25
CA VAL A 157 -10.65 12.13 9.78
C VAL A 157 -10.96 13.01 10.98
N LEU A 158 -10.44 14.23 10.99
CA LEU A 158 -10.65 15.21 12.07
C LEU A 158 -11.68 16.25 11.61
N TYR A 159 -12.74 16.43 12.39
CA TYR A 159 -13.89 17.25 12.03
C TYR A 159 -14.52 17.93 13.26
N ASN A 160 -15.34 18.96 13.00
CA ASN A 160 -16.10 19.63 14.04
C ASN A 160 -17.17 18.68 14.59
N ARG A 161 -17.33 18.69 15.92
CA ARG A 161 -18.26 17.83 16.64
C ARG A 161 -19.67 17.80 16.05
N GLN A 162 -20.24 16.60 15.92
CA GLN A 162 -21.58 16.37 15.37
C GLN A 162 -22.52 15.82 16.47
N PRO A 163 -23.58 16.55 16.89
CA PRO A 163 -24.41 16.12 18.01
C PRO A 163 -25.39 14.98 17.66
N PHE A 164 -25.68 14.77 16.38
CA PHE A 164 -26.63 13.74 15.94
C PHE A 164 -25.92 12.40 15.75
N TYR A 165 -26.55 11.32 16.23
CA TYR A 165 -26.05 9.93 16.14
C TYR A 165 -24.63 9.79 16.72
N PRO A 166 -24.39 10.12 18.00
CA PRO A 166 -23.05 10.11 18.58
C PRO A 166 -22.42 8.72 18.52
N THR A 167 -21.18 8.65 18.06
CA THR A 167 -20.39 7.41 18.04
C THR A 167 -19.93 7.08 19.45
N VAL A 168 -19.98 5.79 19.81
CA VAL A 168 -19.43 5.32 21.08
C VAL A 168 -17.98 4.92 20.84
N ALA A 169 -17.06 5.43 21.67
CA ALA A 169 -15.65 5.12 21.57
C ALA A 169 -15.42 3.60 21.53
N GLU A 170 -14.53 3.16 20.63
CA GLU A 170 -14.12 1.75 20.46
C GLU A 170 -15.24 0.78 20.04
N LYS A 171 -16.40 1.29 19.60
CA LYS A 171 -17.51 0.48 19.05
C LYS A 171 -17.84 0.77 17.59
N GLY A 172 -17.08 1.65 16.94
CA GLY A 172 -17.33 2.09 15.56
C GLY A 172 -16.81 1.14 14.47
N TYR A 173 -16.21 0.00 14.83
CA TYR A 173 -15.62 -0.92 13.85
C TYR A 173 -16.69 -1.42 12.86
N GLN A 174 -16.51 -1.10 11.57
CA GLN A 174 -17.45 -1.42 10.49
C GLN A 174 -18.87 -0.86 10.68
N GLU A 175 -19.02 0.25 11.42
CA GLU A 175 -20.32 0.90 11.60
C GLU A 175 -20.76 1.61 10.31
N SER A 176 -22.07 1.66 10.07
CA SER A 176 -22.65 2.34 8.90
C SER A 176 -23.01 3.79 9.20
N SER A 177 -23.08 4.63 8.17
CA SER A 177 -23.74 5.93 8.25
C SER A 177 -25.19 5.79 8.78
N PRO A 178 -25.67 6.66 9.70
CA PRO A 178 -25.07 7.93 10.11
C PRO A 178 -24.15 7.88 11.34
N PHE A 179 -23.83 6.70 11.89
CA PHE A 179 -22.92 6.58 13.04
C PHE A 179 -21.45 6.69 12.61
N SER A 180 -21.12 6.19 11.41
CA SER A 180 -19.90 6.56 10.67
C SER A 180 -20.10 7.90 9.97
N LYS A 181 -19.42 8.98 10.40
CA LYS A 181 -19.68 10.33 9.85
C LYS A 181 -19.08 10.53 8.46
N TRP A 182 -17.97 9.86 8.17
CA TRP A 182 -17.17 10.08 6.97
C TRP A 182 -17.08 8.86 6.05
N GLU A 183 -18.04 7.93 6.14
CA GLU A 183 -18.20 6.85 5.16
C GLU A 183 -18.30 7.40 3.72
N GLY A 184 -19.04 8.48 3.49
CA GLY A 184 -19.16 9.11 2.17
C GLY A 184 -17.82 9.62 1.61
N LEU A 185 -16.97 10.18 2.47
CA LEU A 185 -15.62 10.61 2.11
C LEU A 185 -14.75 9.42 1.74
N ARG A 186 -14.81 8.34 2.52
CA ARG A 186 -14.11 7.08 2.24
C ARG A 186 -14.54 6.51 0.89
N CYS A 187 -15.84 6.45 0.59
CA CYS A 187 -16.36 6.00 -0.70
C CYS A 187 -15.88 6.88 -1.87
N GLU A 188 -15.88 8.20 -1.71
CA GLU A 188 -15.34 9.12 -2.72
C GLU A 188 -13.85 8.86 -2.98
N ALA A 189 -13.07 8.64 -1.92
CA ALA A 189 -11.65 8.32 -2.02
C ALA A 189 -11.40 6.99 -2.72
N MET A 190 -12.14 5.94 -2.36
CA MET A 190 -12.05 4.63 -3.01
C MET A 190 -12.35 4.73 -4.52
N GLN A 191 -13.38 5.47 -4.90
CA GLN A 191 -13.72 5.68 -6.31
C GLN A 191 -12.59 6.41 -7.06
N ALA A 192 -12.03 7.46 -6.47
CA ALA A 192 -10.91 8.20 -7.07
C ALA A 192 -9.63 7.35 -7.16
N ILE A 193 -9.34 6.53 -6.15
CA ILE A 193 -8.19 5.62 -6.15
C ILE A 193 -8.34 4.58 -7.27
N ALA A 194 -9.52 3.99 -7.42
CA ALA A 194 -9.80 3.04 -8.50
C ALA A 194 -9.68 3.69 -9.89
N GLN A 195 -10.12 4.95 -10.04
CA GLN A 195 -9.93 5.72 -11.28
C GLN A 195 -8.46 6.00 -11.59
N ALA A 196 -7.64 6.17 -10.55
CA ALA A 196 -6.19 6.32 -10.65
C ALA A 196 -5.45 4.99 -10.90
N GLY A 197 -6.15 3.87 -11.01
CA GLY A 197 -5.58 2.54 -11.26
C GLY A 197 -5.32 1.70 -10.01
N GLY A 198 -5.63 2.21 -8.81
CA GLY A 198 -5.49 1.44 -7.57
C GLY A 198 -6.44 0.25 -7.53
N ARG A 199 -5.94 -0.90 -7.05
CA ARG A 199 -6.76 -2.12 -6.91
C ARG A 199 -7.21 -2.26 -5.46
N LEU A 200 -8.50 -2.02 -5.23
CA LEU A 200 -9.09 -2.00 -3.89
C LEU A 200 -9.81 -3.30 -3.57
N LYS A 201 -9.78 -3.69 -2.30
CA LYS A 201 -10.56 -4.81 -1.77
C LYS A 201 -11.83 -4.28 -1.10
N TYR A 202 -11.69 -3.46 -0.05
CA TYR A 202 -12.78 -2.75 0.61
C TYR A 202 -12.24 -1.57 1.43
N GLY A 203 -13.14 -0.80 2.05
CA GLY A 203 -12.80 0.17 3.07
C GLY A 203 -13.90 0.25 4.12
N HIS A 204 -13.53 0.51 5.36
CA HIS A 204 -14.46 0.55 6.49
C HIS A 204 -14.05 1.56 7.54
N GLN A 205 -14.95 1.80 8.51
CA GLN A 205 -14.60 2.51 9.74
C GLN A 205 -13.80 1.58 10.63
N GLU A 206 -12.72 2.11 11.20
CA GLU A 206 -11.85 1.42 12.14
C GLU A 206 -12.27 1.67 13.60
N VAL A 207 -11.66 0.95 14.53
CA VAL A 207 -12.04 1.00 15.95
C VAL A 207 -11.79 2.37 16.61
N GLY A 208 -10.83 3.15 16.10
CA GLY A 208 -10.40 4.41 16.69
C GLY A 208 -11.45 5.51 16.64
N TYR A 209 -11.72 6.10 17.81
CA TYR A 209 -12.54 7.29 17.96
C TYR A 209 -12.00 8.14 19.11
N ILE A 210 -11.77 9.44 18.84
CA ILE A 210 -11.27 10.42 19.80
C ILE A 210 -12.26 11.58 19.83
N ARG A 211 -12.62 12.00 21.04
CA ARG A 211 -13.53 13.12 21.26
C ARG A 211 -12.87 14.17 22.13
N GLU A 212 -12.80 15.38 21.61
CA GLU A 212 -12.41 16.59 22.31
C GLU A 212 -13.65 17.50 22.51
N GLU A 213 -13.48 18.67 23.11
CA GLU A 213 -14.60 19.58 23.42
C GLU A 213 -15.41 19.96 22.16
N ASP A 214 -14.70 20.41 21.12
CA ASP A 214 -15.28 20.93 19.87
C ASP A 214 -14.94 20.08 18.62
N GLN A 215 -14.11 19.06 18.77
CA GLN A 215 -13.63 18.23 17.66
C GLN A 215 -13.85 16.74 17.93
N GLU A 216 -14.16 16.00 16.87
CA GLU A 216 -14.23 14.55 16.87
C GLU A 216 -13.27 14.03 15.80
N MET A 217 -12.69 12.86 16.08
CA MET A 217 -11.75 12.18 15.18
C MET A 217 -12.19 10.73 15.09
N GLU A 218 -12.43 10.26 13.87
CA GLU A 218 -12.81 8.87 13.64
C GLU A 218 -11.82 8.20 12.68
N GLN A 219 -11.50 6.95 12.97
CA GLN A 219 -10.55 6.18 12.20
C GLN A 219 -11.24 5.45 11.05
N HIS A 220 -10.55 5.35 9.93
CA HIS A 220 -10.98 4.65 8.72
C HIS A 220 -9.80 3.86 8.16
N GLU A 221 -10.14 2.85 7.37
CA GLU A 221 -9.17 2.06 6.61
C GLU A 221 -9.62 1.87 5.17
N ILE A 222 -8.65 1.85 4.25
CA ILE A 222 -8.82 1.36 2.89
C ILE A 222 -7.81 0.23 2.66
N GLU A 223 -8.30 -0.97 2.35
CA GLU A 223 -7.50 -2.14 2.04
C GLU A 223 -7.38 -2.35 0.52
N PHE A 224 -6.17 -2.69 0.08
CA PHE A 224 -5.82 -2.91 -1.31
C PHE A 224 -5.75 -4.40 -1.66
N LEU A 225 -5.80 -4.72 -2.96
CA LEU A 225 -5.51 -6.07 -3.46
C LEU A 225 -4.00 -6.22 -3.71
N PRO A 226 -3.44 -7.44 -3.56
CA PRO A 226 -2.05 -7.72 -3.93
C PRO A 226 -1.77 -7.37 -5.40
N VAL A 227 -0.68 -6.64 -5.61
CA VAL A 227 -0.14 -6.23 -6.92
C VAL A 227 1.39 -6.35 -6.89
N PRO A 228 2.08 -6.31 -8.05
CA PRO A 228 3.53 -6.23 -8.07
C PRO A 228 4.07 -5.13 -7.15
N LEU A 229 5.22 -5.38 -6.51
CA LEU A 229 5.75 -4.55 -5.43
C LEU A 229 5.85 -3.05 -5.76
N GLU A 230 6.25 -2.73 -6.98
CA GLU A 230 6.36 -1.37 -7.50
C GLU A 230 4.97 -0.69 -7.59
N ASP A 231 3.96 -1.43 -8.02
CA ASP A 231 2.59 -0.94 -8.16
C ASP A 231 1.92 -0.76 -6.80
N ALA A 232 2.30 -1.58 -5.81
CA ALA A 232 1.88 -1.42 -4.42
C ALA A 232 2.41 -0.10 -3.84
N ALA A 233 3.67 0.24 -4.11
CA ALA A 233 4.26 1.51 -3.69
C ALA A 233 3.51 2.71 -4.31
N ASP A 234 3.27 2.65 -5.62
CA ASP A 234 2.61 3.71 -6.38
C ASP A 234 1.18 3.95 -5.88
N GLN A 235 0.37 2.89 -5.69
CA GLN A 235 -1.03 3.05 -5.28
C GLN A 235 -1.17 3.59 -3.86
N ILE A 236 -0.30 3.21 -2.91
CA ILE A 236 -0.35 3.73 -1.53
C ILE A 236 0.00 5.23 -1.52
N VAL A 237 1.01 5.66 -2.28
CA VAL A 237 1.36 7.09 -2.38
C VAL A 237 0.23 7.90 -2.99
N ILE A 238 -0.35 7.41 -4.09
CA ILE A 238 -1.49 8.05 -4.76
C ILE A 238 -2.70 8.13 -3.80
N ALA A 239 -2.99 7.06 -3.06
CA ALA A 239 -4.10 7.03 -2.12
C ALA A 239 -3.96 8.05 -0.99
N ARG A 240 -2.75 8.21 -0.43
CA ARG A 240 -2.48 9.25 0.59
C ARG A 240 -2.70 10.66 0.03
N TRP A 241 -2.32 10.90 -1.22
CA TRP A 241 -2.59 12.17 -1.90
C TRP A 241 -4.10 12.39 -2.15
N ILE A 242 -4.81 11.36 -2.62
CA ILE A 242 -6.25 11.38 -2.87
C ILE A 242 -7.02 11.70 -1.60
N LEU A 243 -6.74 10.97 -0.51
CA LEU A 243 -7.41 11.17 0.78
C LEU A 243 -7.22 12.60 1.28
N ARG A 244 -6.00 13.14 1.24
CA ARG A 244 -5.72 14.53 1.64
C ARG A 244 -6.42 15.56 0.75
N THR A 245 -6.50 15.28 -0.56
CA THR A 245 -7.19 16.17 -1.52
C THR A 245 -8.70 16.21 -1.25
N ILE A 246 -9.30 15.05 -0.97
CA ILE A 246 -10.72 14.95 -0.63
C ILE A 246 -10.99 15.55 0.76
N GLY A 247 -10.12 15.32 1.74
CA GLY A 247 -10.21 15.98 3.04
C GLY A 247 -10.23 17.51 2.90
N TYR A 248 -9.29 18.06 2.12
CA TYR A 248 -9.26 19.48 1.79
C TYR A 248 -10.55 19.95 1.12
N LYS A 249 -11.08 19.20 0.15
CA LYS A 249 -12.36 19.49 -0.52
C LYS A 249 -13.53 19.58 0.47
N HIS A 250 -13.56 18.71 1.49
CA HIS A 250 -14.63 18.67 2.50
C HIS A 250 -14.36 19.54 3.73
N GLY A 251 -13.24 20.27 3.78
CA GLY A 251 -12.88 21.12 4.91
C GLY A 251 -12.49 20.35 6.18
N VAL A 252 -12.01 19.11 6.04
CA VAL A 252 -11.56 18.25 7.14
C VAL A 252 -10.08 17.90 7.00
N THR A 253 -9.45 17.53 8.12
CA THR A 253 -8.05 17.11 8.11
C THR A 253 -7.96 15.59 8.09
N ILE A 254 -7.21 15.05 7.12
CA ILE A 254 -6.80 13.65 7.11
C ILE A 254 -5.44 13.50 7.79
N SER A 255 -5.39 12.68 8.83
CA SER A 255 -4.15 12.37 9.54
C SER A 255 -3.77 10.90 9.36
N PHE A 256 -2.51 10.67 9.01
CA PHE A 256 -1.87 9.34 9.03
C PHE A 256 -0.92 9.22 10.22
N ALA A 257 -1.09 10.06 11.25
CA ALA A 257 -0.22 10.02 12.42
C ALA A 257 -0.33 8.64 13.09
N PRO A 258 0.78 7.99 13.46
CA PRO A 258 0.74 6.67 14.07
C PRO A 258 -0.05 6.66 15.38
N LYS A 259 0.01 7.76 16.12
CA LYS A 259 -0.67 7.97 17.39
C LYS A 259 -1.06 9.44 17.52
N ILE A 260 -2.34 9.71 17.74
CA ILE A 260 -2.85 11.07 18.00
C ILE A 260 -3.02 11.30 19.50
N SER A 261 -3.67 10.37 20.20
CA SER A 261 -3.90 10.45 21.65
C SER A 261 -3.53 9.13 22.34
N VAL A 262 -2.93 9.23 23.52
CA VAL A 262 -2.58 8.07 24.36
C VAL A 262 -3.86 7.42 24.87
N GLY A 263 -3.91 6.10 24.88
CA GLY A 263 -5.10 5.34 25.31
C GLY A 263 -6.13 5.08 24.19
N HIS A 264 -6.05 5.76 23.05
CA HIS A 264 -6.90 5.50 21.87
C HIS A 264 -6.18 4.67 20.82
N ALA A 265 -6.89 4.02 19.89
CA ALA A 265 -6.28 3.27 18.80
C ALA A 265 -5.31 4.12 17.96
N GLY A 266 -4.16 3.55 17.60
CA GLY A 266 -3.21 4.16 16.67
C GLY A 266 -3.56 3.84 15.21
N SER A 267 -2.87 4.46 14.26
CA SER A 267 -3.02 4.17 12.83
C SER A 267 -1.82 3.39 12.28
N GLY A 268 -2.08 2.19 11.76
CA GLY A 268 -1.14 1.32 11.08
C GLY A 268 -1.03 1.53 9.57
N LEU A 269 -0.01 0.90 9.01
CA LEU A 269 0.11 0.61 7.59
C LEU A 269 0.52 -0.86 7.48
N HIS A 270 -0.43 -1.78 7.64
CA HIS A 270 -0.11 -3.20 7.57
C HIS A 270 0.21 -3.57 6.13
N ILE A 271 1.32 -4.28 5.91
CA ILE A 271 1.73 -4.69 4.57
C ILE A 271 1.56 -6.19 4.43
N HIS A 272 0.64 -6.60 3.57
CA HIS A 272 0.51 -7.99 3.19
C HIS A 272 1.40 -8.29 2.01
N THR A 273 2.03 -9.47 2.02
CA THR A 273 2.87 -9.94 0.93
C THR A 273 2.52 -11.37 0.52
N ARG A 274 2.72 -11.68 -0.77
CA ARG A 274 2.73 -13.05 -1.28
C ARG A 274 3.87 -13.25 -2.28
N LEU A 275 4.54 -14.39 -2.18
CA LEU A 275 5.52 -14.83 -3.16
C LEU A 275 4.81 -15.52 -4.32
N VAL A 276 5.20 -15.17 -5.54
CA VAL A 276 4.57 -15.65 -6.78
C VAL A 276 5.62 -16.27 -7.68
N LYS A 277 5.27 -17.38 -8.33
CA LYS A 277 6.10 -18.03 -9.35
C LYS A 277 5.24 -18.35 -10.56
N ASP A 278 5.63 -17.87 -11.74
CA ASP A 278 4.92 -18.12 -12.99
C ASP A 278 3.40 -17.81 -12.91
N GLY A 279 3.05 -16.75 -12.17
CA GLY A 279 1.67 -16.32 -11.93
C GLY A 279 0.91 -17.10 -10.84
N LYS A 280 1.54 -18.08 -10.19
CA LYS A 280 0.94 -18.87 -9.11
C LYS A 280 1.38 -18.37 -7.73
N ASN A 281 0.43 -18.19 -6.82
CA ASN A 281 0.72 -17.94 -5.41
C ASN A 281 1.45 -19.13 -4.76
N MET A 282 2.59 -18.88 -4.12
CA MET A 282 3.47 -19.88 -3.49
C MET A 282 3.35 -19.92 -1.96
N MET A 283 2.37 -19.21 -1.38
CA MET A 283 2.24 -19.08 0.07
C MET A 283 1.70 -20.35 0.75
N ILE A 284 0.96 -21.18 0.01
CA ILE A 284 0.35 -22.42 0.52
C ILE A 284 0.89 -23.63 -0.23
N GLU A 285 1.17 -24.71 0.50
CA GLU A 285 1.45 -26.03 -0.03
C GLU A 285 0.53 -27.04 0.67
N GLY A 286 -0.28 -27.77 -0.11
CA GLY A 286 -1.39 -28.54 0.44
C GLY A 286 -2.43 -27.62 1.07
N ASN A 287 -2.52 -27.62 2.41
CA ASN A 287 -3.43 -26.80 3.21
C ASN A 287 -2.70 -26.03 4.33
N GLU A 288 -1.38 -25.95 4.25
CA GLU A 288 -0.54 -25.32 5.25
C GLU A 288 0.33 -24.24 4.62
N LEU A 289 0.87 -23.37 5.47
CA LEU A 289 1.82 -22.37 5.05
C LEU A 289 3.08 -23.05 4.48
N SER A 290 3.44 -22.71 3.24
CA SER A 290 4.55 -23.37 2.56
C SER A 290 5.89 -23.07 3.23
N ASN A 291 6.88 -23.94 3.03
CA ASN A 291 8.24 -23.66 3.47
C ASN A 291 8.83 -22.39 2.84
N ILE A 292 8.39 -22.04 1.62
CA ILE A 292 8.78 -20.77 0.96
C ILE A 292 8.26 -19.58 1.75
N ALA A 293 6.99 -19.60 2.15
CA ALA A 293 6.40 -18.55 2.97
C ALA A 293 7.06 -18.47 4.36
N ARG A 294 7.24 -19.60 5.05
CA ARG A 294 7.90 -19.67 6.37
C ARG A 294 9.32 -19.10 6.32
N LYS A 295 10.08 -19.37 5.27
CA LYS A 295 11.40 -18.76 5.05
C LYS A 295 11.32 -17.25 4.87
N ALA A 296 10.36 -16.75 4.10
CA ALA A 296 10.17 -15.30 3.95
C ALA A 296 9.82 -14.64 5.29
N ILE A 297 8.94 -15.27 6.09
CA ILE A 297 8.62 -14.84 7.45
C ILE A 297 9.89 -14.75 8.30
N ALA A 298 10.73 -15.80 8.32
CA ALA A 298 11.99 -15.79 9.06
C ALA A 298 12.87 -14.58 8.65
N GLY A 299 12.95 -14.29 7.35
CA GLY A 299 13.63 -13.10 6.85
C GLY A 299 13.04 -11.78 7.36
N TYR A 300 11.71 -11.65 7.40
CA TYR A 300 11.01 -10.49 7.96
C TYR A 300 11.30 -10.32 9.45
N LEU A 301 11.27 -11.41 10.22
CA LEU A 301 11.55 -11.39 11.65
C LEU A 301 13.01 -11.02 11.94
N THR A 302 13.96 -11.61 11.21
CA THR A 302 15.40 -11.31 11.34
C THR A 302 15.70 -9.84 11.06
N LEU A 303 15.09 -9.26 10.02
CA LEU A 303 15.33 -7.87 9.65
C LEU A 303 14.35 -6.87 10.27
N ALA A 304 13.43 -7.32 11.12
CA ALA A 304 12.41 -6.47 11.72
C ALA A 304 12.98 -5.21 12.41
N PRO A 305 14.06 -5.28 13.22
CA PRO A 305 14.64 -4.08 13.83
C PRO A 305 15.19 -3.07 12.82
N SER A 306 15.65 -3.52 11.64
CA SER A 306 16.11 -2.64 10.58
C SER A 306 14.95 -2.08 9.75
N LEU A 307 13.89 -2.87 9.55
CA LEU A 307 12.70 -2.46 8.81
C LEU A 307 11.93 -1.35 9.53
N THR A 308 11.97 -1.29 10.87
CA THR A 308 11.34 -0.19 11.62
C THR A 308 11.93 1.18 11.25
N ALA A 309 13.21 1.27 10.88
CA ALA A 309 13.81 2.53 10.42
C ALA A 309 13.12 3.10 9.16
N PHE A 310 12.46 2.24 8.37
CA PHE A 310 11.68 2.66 7.20
C PHE A 310 10.18 2.66 7.44
N GLY A 311 9.67 1.78 8.33
CA GLY A 311 8.25 1.65 8.66
C GLY A 311 7.74 2.61 9.73
N ASN A 312 8.63 3.14 10.57
CA ASN A 312 8.33 3.89 11.80
C ASN A 312 9.31 5.06 11.93
N THR A 313 9.05 6.17 11.21
CA THR A 313 10.04 7.23 10.98
C THR A 313 9.91 8.44 11.89
N VAL A 314 8.96 8.41 12.83
CA VAL A 314 8.68 9.53 13.75
C VAL A 314 8.52 9.05 15.19
N PRO A 315 8.81 9.89 16.21
CA PRO A 315 8.70 9.49 17.62
C PRO A 315 7.33 8.92 18.02
N THR A 316 6.23 9.45 17.45
CA THR A 316 4.87 8.96 17.75
C THR A 316 4.61 7.53 17.28
N SER A 317 5.42 6.99 16.37
CA SER A 317 5.39 5.57 15.98
C SER A 317 5.61 4.66 17.19
N PHE A 318 6.56 5.00 18.05
CA PHE A 318 6.88 4.19 19.24
C PHE A 318 5.86 4.36 20.37
N LEU A 319 4.96 5.35 20.28
CA LEU A 319 3.77 5.46 21.15
C LEU A 319 2.59 4.61 20.64
N ARG A 320 2.63 4.17 19.37
CA ARG A 320 1.73 3.14 18.83
C ARG A 320 2.23 1.75 19.20
N LEU A 321 3.54 1.49 19.09
CA LEU A 321 4.18 0.21 19.40
C LEU A 321 4.36 -0.01 20.92
N VAL A 322 3.26 -0.05 21.66
CA VAL A 322 3.26 -0.28 23.11
C VAL A 322 2.46 -1.53 23.49
N PRO A 323 2.81 -2.23 24.58
CA PRO A 323 2.07 -3.41 25.02
C PRO A 323 0.59 -3.14 25.28
N HIS A 324 -0.24 -4.19 25.16
CA HIS A 324 -1.70 -4.17 25.41
C HIS A 324 -2.54 -3.33 24.43
N GLN A 325 -1.98 -2.98 23.26
CA GLN A 325 -2.73 -2.45 22.11
C GLN A 325 -2.67 -3.45 20.94
N GLU A 326 -3.43 -3.20 19.87
CA GLU A 326 -3.45 -4.08 18.68
C GLU A 326 -2.14 -4.05 17.86
N ALA A 327 -1.18 -3.20 18.24
CA ALA A 327 0.11 -3.08 17.57
C ALA A 327 1.16 -4.06 18.16
N PRO A 328 1.97 -4.73 17.32
CA PRO A 328 2.94 -5.70 17.79
C PRO A 328 4.16 -5.03 18.45
N THR A 329 4.65 -5.61 19.55
CA THR A 329 5.94 -5.22 20.18
C THR A 329 6.98 -6.33 20.11
N SER A 330 6.55 -7.59 20.15
CA SER A 330 7.41 -8.76 20.05
C SER A 330 7.63 -9.19 18.60
N ILE A 331 8.86 -9.61 18.29
CA ILE A 331 9.26 -10.19 17.00
C ILE A 331 8.86 -11.67 17.02
N CYS A 332 7.67 -11.95 16.49
CA CYS A 332 7.13 -13.30 16.34
C CYS A 332 6.09 -13.34 15.22
N TRP A 333 5.66 -14.55 14.87
CA TRP A 333 4.59 -14.75 13.90
C TRP A 333 3.54 -15.76 14.38
N GLY A 334 2.35 -15.71 13.81
CA GLY A 334 1.30 -16.66 14.17
C GLY A 334 0.05 -16.57 13.30
N HIS A 335 -0.81 -17.58 13.42
CA HIS A 335 -2.09 -17.63 12.74
C HIS A 335 -3.13 -16.80 13.47
N SER A 336 -3.84 -15.92 12.72
CA SER A 336 -5.00 -15.14 13.20
C SER A 336 -4.77 -14.21 14.40
N SER A 337 -3.60 -14.24 15.05
CA SER A 337 -3.26 -13.41 16.19
C SER A 337 -2.95 -11.98 15.76
N ARG A 338 -3.71 -11.02 16.27
CA ARG A 338 -3.48 -9.59 15.99
C ARG A 338 -2.28 -9.01 16.76
N SER A 339 -1.71 -9.74 17.72
CA SER A 339 -0.60 -9.28 18.55
C SER A 339 0.78 -9.69 18.02
N THR A 340 0.86 -10.52 16.98
CA THR A 340 2.12 -10.97 16.38
C THR A 340 2.63 -9.97 15.34
N LEU A 341 3.95 -9.84 15.18
CA LEU A 341 4.55 -8.95 14.19
C LEU A 341 4.20 -9.36 12.76
N VAL A 342 4.37 -10.65 12.45
CA VAL A 342 3.93 -11.23 11.18
C VAL A 342 2.71 -12.08 11.43
N ARG A 343 1.55 -11.65 10.93
CA ARG A 343 0.30 -12.41 11.05
C ARG A 343 0.07 -13.21 9.78
N VAL A 344 -0.38 -14.44 9.92
CA VAL A 344 -0.98 -15.22 8.82
C VAL A 344 -2.48 -15.02 8.93
N PRO A 345 -3.11 -14.24 8.02
CA PRO A 345 -4.55 -14.02 8.04
C PRO A 345 -5.29 -15.34 7.86
N LEU A 346 -6.50 -15.40 8.42
CA LEU A 346 -7.41 -16.53 8.19
C LEU A 346 -7.67 -16.66 6.68
N GLY A 347 -7.09 -17.68 6.08
CA GLY A 347 -7.36 -18.04 4.69
C GLY A 347 -8.69 -18.76 4.56
N TRP A 348 -9.22 -18.80 3.35
CA TRP A 348 -10.38 -19.62 2.98
C TRP A 348 -9.98 -21.09 2.72
N LEU A 349 -9.02 -21.59 3.50
CA LEU A 349 -8.50 -22.96 3.38
C LEU A 349 -9.48 -23.90 4.10
N ASN A 350 -9.86 -24.99 3.44
CA ASN A 350 -10.74 -26.03 4.00
C ASN A 350 -12.18 -25.60 4.35
N VAL A 351 -12.64 -24.43 3.89
CA VAL A 351 -14.04 -24.01 4.00
C VAL A 351 -14.63 -23.89 2.60
N LYS A 352 -15.79 -24.55 2.37
CA LYS A 352 -16.51 -24.54 1.09
C LYS A 352 -18.01 -24.34 1.35
N ASP A 353 -18.76 -23.97 0.32
CA ASP A 353 -20.23 -23.93 0.29
C ASP A 353 -20.98 -23.03 1.30
N MET A 354 -20.31 -22.22 2.13
CA MET A 354 -21.01 -21.24 3.02
C MET A 354 -21.92 -20.28 2.25
N VAL A 355 -21.55 -19.92 1.01
CA VAL A 355 -22.36 -19.06 0.14
C VAL A 355 -23.68 -19.73 -0.24
N ARG A 356 -23.72 -21.07 -0.39
CA ARG A 356 -24.92 -21.84 -0.71
C ARG A 356 -25.83 -22.01 0.50
N ASP A 357 -25.25 -22.19 1.69
CA ASP A 357 -26.02 -22.17 2.94
C ASP A 357 -26.77 -20.83 3.09
N ALA A 358 -26.05 -19.71 2.91
CA ALA A 358 -26.64 -18.38 2.95
C ALA A 358 -27.58 -18.09 1.76
N ASN A 359 -27.37 -18.73 0.60
CA ASN A 359 -28.14 -18.53 -0.63
C ASN A 359 -28.55 -19.87 -1.27
N PRO A 360 -29.59 -20.54 -0.75
CA PRO A 360 -29.96 -21.89 -1.18
C PRO A 360 -30.37 -22.03 -2.66
N GLN A 361 -30.63 -20.91 -3.35
CA GLN A 361 -30.96 -20.91 -4.77
C GLN A 361 -29.73 -20.93 -5.69
N MET A 362 -28.53 -20.74 -5.16
CA MET A 362 -27.31 -20.73 -5.95
C MET A 362 -26.98 -22.15 -6.43
N SER A 363 -27.06 -22.37 -7.74
CA SER A 363 -26.76 -23.67 -8.38
C SER A 363 -25.31 -23.82 -8.83
N GLU A 364 -24.53 -22.74 -8.84
CA GLU A 364 -23.15 -22.72 -9.34
C GLU A 364 -22.17 -23.36 -8.35
N GLU A 365 -21.07 -23.92 -8.86
CA GLU A 365 -19.97 -24.46 -8.06
C GLU A 365 -19.19 -23.37 -7.34
N SER A 366 -18.76 -23.67 -6.10
CA SER A 366 -17.94 -22.75 -5.31
C SER A 366 -16.52 -22.64 -5.87
N LEU A 367 -16.00 -21.42 -5.98
CA LEU A 367 -14.62 -21.16 -6.38
C LEU A 367 -13.62 -21.64 -5.32
N GLU A 368 -12.43 -22.08 -5.75
CA GLU A 368 -11.30 -22.31 -4.85
C GLU A 368 -10.55 -21.00 -4.56
N PHE A 369 -10.37 -20.67 -3.29
CA PHE A 369 -9.84 -19.36 -2.83
C PHE A 369 -8.38 -19.42 -2.35
N SER A 370 -7.69 -20.55 -2.56
CA SER A 370 -6.31 -20.77 -2.07
C SER A 370 -5.29 -19.77 -2.63
N ASP A 371 -5.59 -19.13 -3.77
CA ASP A 371 -4.72 -18.11 -4.38
C ASP A 371 -4.69 -16.78 -3.58
N SER A 372 -5.56 -16.59 -2.58
CA SER A 372 -5.65 -15.35 -1.81
C SER A 372 -4.72 -15.26 -0.59
N GLN A 373 -4.02 -16.34 -0.22
CA GLN A 373 -3.21 -16.35 1.00
C GLN A 373 -2.04 -15.36 0.91
N THR A 374 -1.87 -14.58 1.99
CA THR A 374 -0.76 -13.65 2.21
C THR A 374 -0.19 -13.84 3.62
N VAL A 375 0.90 -13.13 3.92
CA VAL A 375 1.37 -12.87 5.30
C VAL A 375 1.44 -11.36 5.52
N GLU A 376 1.08 -10.90 6.70
CA GLU A 376 0.86 -9.51 7.07
C GLU A 376 1.97 -9.02 8.02
N PHE A 377 2.73 -8.00 7.62
CA PHE A 377 3.71 -7.32 8.46
C PHE A 377 3.08 -6.06 9.09
N ARG A 378 2.87 -6.08 10.42
CA ARG A 378 1.93 -5.17 11.12
C ARG A 378 2.56 -3.92 11.77
N CYS A 379 3.88 -3.89 11.95
CA CYS A 379 4.51 -2.78 12.66
C CYS A 379 4.53 -1.44 11.92
N PRO A 380 4.60 -1.35 10.57
CA PRO A 380 4.68 -0.05 9.91
C PRO A 380 3.44 0.80 10.16
N ASP A 381 3.59 2.11 10.01
CA ASP A 381 2.53 3.08 10.23
C ASP A 381 2.54 4.17 9.15
N GLY A 382 1.61 5.12 9.27
CA GLY A 382 1.44 6.20 8.29
C GLY A 382 2.64 7.16 8.14
N SER A 383 3.70 7.01 8.96
CA SER A 383 4.98 7.72 8.80
C SER A 383 5.95 7.01 7.85
N ALA A 384 5.68 5.77 7.45
CA ALA A 384 6.60 4.95 6.68
C ALA A 384 7.11 5.64 5.40
N ASN A 385 8.40 5.44 5.12
CA ASN A 385 8.94 5.59 3.77
C ASN A 385 8.55 4.35 2.96
N ILE A 386 7.40 4.44 2.29
CA ILE A 386 6.75 3.32 1.59
C ILE A 386 7.71 2.58 0.65
N HIS A 387 8.53 3.31 -0.12
CA HIS A 387 9.43 2.69 -1.09
C HIS A 387 10.56 1.92 -0.41
N LEU A 388 11.20 2.52 0.59
CA LEU A 388 12.28 1.85 1.34
C LEU A 388 11.74 0.67 2.16
N LEU A 389 10.54 0.79 2.73
CA LEU A 389 9.89 -0.29 3.45
C LEU A 389 9.61 -1.48 2.53
N LEU A 390 8.96 -1.26 1.38
CA LEU A 390 8.64 -2.32 0.43
C LEU A 390 9.90 -2.95 -0.19
N ALA A 391 10.92 -2.14 -0.50
CA ALA A 391 12.22 -2.65 -0.92
C ALA A 391 12.88 -3.50 0.18
N GLY A 392 12.80 -3.04 1.44
CA GLY A 392 13.28 -3.76 2.61
C GLY A 392 12.59 -5.10 2.78
N LEU A 393 11.28 -5.18 2.57
CA LEU A 393 10.53 -6.44 2.60
C LEU A 393 10.98 -7.40 1.49
N ALA A 394 11.22 -6.93 0.25
CA ALA A 394 11.80 -7.80 -0.78
C ALA A 394 13.20 -8.32 -0.41
N VAL A 395 14.05 -7.46 0.17
CA VAL A 395 15.38 -7.86 0.67
C VAL A 395 15.26 -8.86 1.81
N ALA A 396 14.31 -8.66 2.73
CA ALA A 396 14.07 -9.55 3.85
C ALA A 396 13.54 -10.92 3.40
N ALA A 397 12.59 -10.95 2.46
CA ALA A 397 12.12 -12.20 1.85
C ALA A 397 13.28 -12.96 1.20
N ARG A 398 14.12 -12.27 0.42
CA ARG A 398 15.32 -12.86 -0.18
C ARG A 398 16.27 -13.42 0.88
N HIS A 399 16.54 -12.64 1.92
CA HIS A 399 17.43 -13.04 3.01
C HIS A 399 16.94 -14.32 3.69
N GLY A 400 15.65 -14.39 4.02
CA GLY A 400 15.03 -15.57 4.60
C GLY A 400 15.09 -16.81 3.70
N LEU A 401 14.99 -16.64 2.38
CA LEU A 401 15.14 -17.73 1.40
C LEU A 401 16.58 -18.27 1.33
N GLU A 402 17.58 -17.43 1.58
CA GLU A 402 19.02 -17.75 1.52
C GLU A 402 19.58 -18.29 2.84
N MET A 403 18.89 -18.05 3.96
CA MET A 403 19.23 -18.58 5.29
C MET A 403 19.16 -20.11 5.34
N LYS A 404 20.13 -20.72 6.03
CA LYS A 404 20.20 -22.19 6.20
C LYS A 404 19.23 -22.69 7.28
N ASP A 405 19.03 -21.89 8.31
CA ASP A 405 18.29 -22.13 9.56
C ASP A 405 16.92 -21.44 9.58
N ALA A 406 16.47 -20.88 8.45
CA ALA A 406 15.22 -20.09 8.40
C ALA A 406 13.98 -20.83 8.91
N LEU A 407 13.85 -22.13 8.64
CA LEU A 407 12.68 -22.89 9.12
C LEU A 407 12.75 -23.12 10.64
N GLU A 408 13.94 -23.36 11.18
CA GLU A 408 14.16 -23.52 12.62
C GLU A 408 13.82 -22.21 13.35
N LEU A 409 14.30 -21.07 12.82
CA LEU A 409 13.96 -19.74 13.35
C LEU A 409 12.45 -19.45 13.26
N ALA A 410 11.82 -19.81 12.14
CA ALA A 410 10.37 -19.68 12.01
C ALA A 410 9.65 -20.51 13.09
N ASP A 411 10.06 -21.75 13.34
CA ASP A 411 9.43 -22.57 14.38
C ASP A 411 9.67 -22.02 15.79
N GLU A 412 10.87 -21.52 16.09
CA GLU A 412 11.19 -20.93 17.39
C GLU A 412 10.36 -19.67 17.69
N LEU A 413 10.10 -18.85 16.67
CA LEU A 413 9.37 -17.58 16.79
C LEU A 413 7.88 -17.70 16.46
N HIS A 414 7.36 -18.92 16.26
CA HIS A 414 5.94 -19.15 16.04
C HIS A 414 5.18 -19.11 17.38
N VAL A 415 4.07 -18.36 17.42
CA VAL A 415 3.24 -18.21 18.60
C VAL A 415 1.79 -18.53 18.26
N ASP A 416 1.29 -19.59 18.87
CA ASP A 416 -0.15 -19.87 18.99
C ASP A 416 -0.66 -19.37 20.35
N ILE A 417 -1.41 -18.27 20.33
CA ILE A 417 -1.96 -17.62 21.52
C ILE A 417 -3.03 -18.46 22.24
N PHE A 418 -3.57 -19.50 21.59
CA PHE A 418 -4.57 -20.40 22.18
C PHE A 418 -3.94 -21.61 22.85
N SER A 419 -2.64 -21.87 22.61
CA SER A 419 -1.92 -22.98 23.21
C SER A 419 -1.46 -22.67 24.65
N PRO A 420 -1.81 -23.49 25.65
CA PRO A 420 -1.29 -23.38 27.01
C PRO A 420 0.24 -23.46 27.09
N GLU A 421 0.88 -24.13 26.13
CA GLU A 421 2.34 -24.32 26.05
C GLU A 421 3.09 -23.02 25.71
N HIS A 422 2.40 -22.05 25.11
CA HIS A 422 2.97 -20.75 24.78
C HIS A 422 2.75 -19.70 25.89
N LYS A 423 2.17 -20.07 27.03
CA LYS A 423 2.10 -19.20 28.21
C LYS A 423 3.52 -18.91 28.71
N GLY A 424 3.97 -17.67 28.59
CA GLY A 424 5.31 -17.21 29.01
C GLY A 424 6.36 -17.19 27.91
N ILE A 425 6.06 -17.65 26.69
CA ILE A 425 6.98 -17.46 25.53
C ILE A 425 7.19 -15.98 25.24
N GLN A 426 6.17 -15.14 25.44
CA GLN A 426 6.24 -13.70 25.19
C GLN A 426 7.40 -12.99 25.90
N GLU A 427 7.78 -13.45 27.09
CA GLU A 427 8.88 -12.85 27.87
C GLU A 427 10.27 -13.15 27.27
N ARG A 428 10.37 -14.15 26.40
CA ARG A 428 11.62 -14.58 25.75
C ARG A 428 11.73 -14.12 24.31
N LEU A 429 10.65 -13.59 23.73
CA LEU A 429 10.65 -13.13 22.35
C LEU A 429 11.51 -11.87 22.20
N PRO A 430 12.31 -11.77 21.13
CA PRO A 430 12.98 -10.52 20.79
C PRO A 430 11.97 -9.39 20.64
N GLN A 431 12.36 -8.16 21.00
CA GLN A 431 11.47 -6.99 20.94
C GLN A 431 11.85 -6.08 19.77
N LEU A 432 10.85 -5.40 19.22
CA LEU A 432 11.08 -4.29 18.29
C LEU A 432 11.78 -3.13 19.01
N PRO A 433 12.54 -2.30 18.28
CA PRO A 433 13.07 -1.05 18.81
C PRO A 433 11.97 -0.16 19.39
N THR A 434 12.27 0.49 20.52
CA THR A 434 11.35 1.39 21.23
C THR A 434 11.63 2.88 20.97
N SER A 435 12.65 3.20 20.16
CA SER A 435 13.08 4.56 19.84
C SER A 435 13.85 4.64 18.54
#